data_AF-A0A950GXS7-F1
#
_entry.id   AF-A0A950GXS7-F1
#
_cell.length_a   1.000
_cell.length_b   1.000
_cell.length_c   1.000
_cell.angle_alpha   90.00
_cell.angle_beta   90.00
_cell.angle_gamma   90.00
#
_symmetry.space_group_name_H-M   'P 1'
#
loop_
_entity.id
_entity.type
_entity.pdbx_description
1 polymer ?
#
loop_
_entity_poly.entity_id
_entity_poly.type
_entity_poly.pdbx_seq_one_letter_code
_entity_poly.pdbx_strand_id
1 'polypeptide(L)'
;MRGWGLSRNRVGCIGAVLVAVTTATTGLVGFGTSAGATAPASGPVGAAKSTGPLHFPATGYFRTAQADGRWWLVTPTGEPFYADGVDHVSASGDVDKVTGTCPYCQTIANDYPSTAAWGTAALARLRSWGFNNLGAFSDNNTLGTQMPFTIQLSMGRNSPDWFSPDFVTAANQDAASEIPQYVDNPNLIGYFTDAELPWGPPGAGPDGETALQAYLNLPAGSPGQTEAQKYQGNPNGFVYDLAVRYFSVTTAAVHAYDTNHLILGVKAEGQEIQPELLEAAKGYVDVFSVEDYTLYPGFAQIIDQIWPQYLPVQPNLAN
;
A
#
# COMPACT_ATOMS: atom_id res chain seq x y z
N MET A 1 -19.88 25.35 3.16
CA MET A 1 -20.38 24.20 2.39
C MET A 1 -20.11 24.47 0.92
N ARG A 2 -18.95 24.06 0.41
CA ARG A 2 -18.61 24.17 -1.02
C ARG A 2 -18.24 22.77 -1.49
N GLY A 3 -18.89 22.36 -2.58
CA GLY A 3 -18.82 21.02 -3.14
C GLY A 3 -17.42 20.70 -3.65
N TRP A 4 -17.04 19.44 -3.44
CA TRP A 4 -15.82 18.85 -3.95
C TRP A 4 -15.90 18.82 -5.48
N GLY A 5 -15.04 19.58 -6.14
CA GLY A 5 -14.82 19.47 -7.57
C GLY A 5 -14.10 18.17 -7.86
N LEU A 6 -14.80 17.21 -8.47
CA LEU A 6 -14.23 16.01 -9.06
C LEU A 6 -13.21 16.42 -10.12
N SER A 7 -11.92 16.31 -9.80
CA SER A 7 -10.86 16.34 -10.82
C SER A 7 -10.98 15.07 -11.67
N ARG A 8 -11.27 15.29 -12.95
CA ARG A 8 -11.39 14.28 -14.00
C ARG A 8 -10.04 13.59 -14.23
N ASN A 9 -10.12 12.31 -14.61
CA ASN A 9 -9.04 11.36 -14.94
C ASN A 9 -8.57 10.46 -13.79
N ARG A 10 -9.40 9.49 -13.40
CA ARG A 10 -8.90 8.21 -12.89
C ARG A 10 -8.99 7.19 -14.03
N VAL A 11 -7.91 7.08 -14.81
CA VAL A 11 -7.62 5.84 -15.52
C VAL A 11 -7.31 4.82 -14.43
N GLY A 12 -7.88 3.62 -14.53
CA GLY A 12 -7.77 2.58 -13.50
C GLY A 12 -6.33 2.41 -13.00
N CYS A 13 -6.18 2.27 -11.69
CA CYS A 13 -4.91 2.13 -11.01
C CYS A 13 -4.08 1.02 -11.66
N ILE A 14 -3.00 1.42 -12.33
CA ILE A 14 -1.89 0.54 -12.72
C ILE A 14 -0.66 1.23 -12.16
N GLY A 15 -0.16 0.76 -11.03
CA GLY A 15 1.08 1.32 -10.47
C GLY A 15 1.34 1.07 -9.00
N ALA A 16 1.39 -0.17 -8.54
CA ALA A 16 2.14 -0.48 -7.33
C ALA A 16 3.60 -0.78 -7.71
N VAL A 17 4.49 0.21 -7.65
CA VAL A 17 5.93 -0.07 -7.66
C VAL A 17 6.32 -0.49 -6.25
N LEU A 18 6.55 -1.79 -6.09
CA LEU A 18 6.96 -2.38 -4.82
C LEU A 18 8.45 -2.09 -4.58
N VAL A 19 8.79 -1.21 -3.61
CA VAL A 19 10.17 -1.00 -3.20
C VAL A 19 10.39 -1.76 -1.89
N ALA A 20 11.04 -2.91 -1.97
CA ALA A 20 11.46 -3.65 -0.78
C ALA A 20 12.63 -2.93 -0.08
N VAL A 21 12.42 -2.53 1.18
CA VAL A 21 13.48 -2.08 2.09
C VAL A 21 13.37 -2.94 3.34
N THR A 22 14.39 -3.73 3.66
CA THR A 22 14.52 -4.28 5.02
C THR A 22 15.97 -4.22 5.51
N THR A 23 16.11 -4.00 6.82
CA THR A 23 17.26 -4.46 7.60
C THR A 23 16.75 -5.12 8.88
N ALA A 24 17.20 -6.34 9.12
CA ALA A 24 16.80 -7.22 10.22
C ALA A 24 17.03 -6.62 11.62
N THR A 25 16.10 -6.85 12.53
CA THR A 25 16.30 -6.66 13.98
C THR A 25 16.10 -7.97 14.73
N THR A 26 17.21 -8.57 15.15
CA THR A 26 17.24 -9.54 16.26
C THR A 26 17.25 -8.78 17.60
N GLY A 27 16.24 -9.05 18.43
CA GLY A 27 16.30 -9.15 19.91
C GLY A 27 16.92 -8.00 20.73
N LEU A 28 16.09 -7.30 21.49
CA LEU A 28 16.48 -6.46 22.63
C LEU A 28 17.12 -7.27 23.77
N VAL A 29 18.35 -6.91 24.20
CA VAL A 29 18.79 -7.01 25.61
C VAL A 29 19.86 -5.95 25.94
N GLY A 30 19.65 -5.17 27.01
CA GLY A 30 20.73 -4.70 27.91
C GLY A 30 21.28 -3.28 27.73
N PHE A 31 21.02 -2.41 28.71
CA PHE A 31 21.71 -1.14 28.92
C PHE A 31 23.19 -1.36 29.29
N GLY A 32 24.10 -0.66 28.61
CA GLY A 32 25.51 -0.57 28.98
C GLY A 32 26.20 0.56 28.22
N THR A 33 26.75 1.52 28.94
CA THR A 33 27.51 2.66 28.41
C THR A 33 28.91 2.24 27.94
N SER A 34 29.31 2.64 26.73
CA SER A 34 30.65 3.20 26.41
C SER A 34 30.88 3.31 24.89
N ALA A 35 31.78 4.23 24.56
CA ALA A 35 32.00 4.87 23.27
C ALA A 35 32.58 3.98 22.15
N GLY A 36 32.30 4.39 20.90
CA GLY A 36 33.07 4.00 19.71
C GLY A 36 32.28 3.27 18.62
N ALA A 37 31.23 3.89 18.07
CA ALA A 37 30.55 3.35 16.89
C ALA A 37 31.32 3.72 15.61
N THR A 38 32.18 2.83 15.12
CA THR A 38 32.53 2.79 13.70
C THR A 38 31.37 2.12 12.95
N ALA A 39 30.76 2.85 12.01
CA ALA A 39 29.75 2.32 11.10
C ALA A 39 30.28 1.07 10.37
N PRO A 40 29.48 0.01 10.18
CA PRO A 40 29.88 -1.07 9.29
C PRO A 40 29.87 -0.53 7.85
N ALA A 41 31.01 -0.67 7.18
CA ALA A 41 31.19 -0.27 5.79
C ALA A 41 30.25 -1.07 4.88
N SER A 42 29.44 -0.38 4.09
CA SER A 42 28.76 -0.91 2.92
C SER A 42 29.77 -1.17 1.80
N GLY A 43 30.35 -2.37 1.78
CA GLY A 43 31.14 -2.86 0.64
C GLY A 43 30.29 -3.76 -0.27
N PRO A 44 30.48 -3.72 -1.60
CA PRO A 44 29.78 -4.62 -2.50
C PRO A 44 30.41 -6.01 -2.37
N VAL A 45 29.74 -6.94 -1.70
CA VAL A 45 30.09 -8.35 -1.80
C VAL A 45 29.61 -8.82 -3.16
N GLY A 46 30.55 -8.99 -4.10
CA GLY A 46 30.30 -9.66 -5.36
C GLY A 46 29.87 -11.10 -5.10
N ALA A 47 28.56 -11.31 -4.93
CA ALA A 47 27.98 -12.64 -4.95
C ALA A 47 28.15 -13.19 -6.37
N ALA A 48 28.79 -14.35 -6.48
CA ALA A 48 28.85 -15.10 -7.73
C ALA A 48 27.40 -15.35 -8.20
N LYS A 49 27.06 -14.87 -9.40
CA LYS A 49 25.74 -15.08 -10.00
C LYS A 49 25.40 -16.56 -9.98
N SER A 50 24.21 -16.90 -9.49
CA SER A 50 23.74 -18.28 -9.54
C SER A 50 23.73 -18.79 -10.98
N THR A 51 24.25 -20.00 -11.21
CA THR A 51 24.38 -20.61 -12.55
C THR A 51 23.21 -21.52 -12.92
N GLY A 52 22.08 -21.40 -12.21
CA GLY A 52 20.85 -22.16 -12.43
C GLY A 52 19.62 -21.29 -12.15
N PRO A 53 18.39 -21.82 -12.36
CA PRO A 53 17.17 -21.10 -12.02
C PRO A 53 17.20 -20.71 -10.54
N LEU A 54 17.01 -19.42 -10.25
CA LEU A 54 16.96 -18.92 -8.89
C LEU A 54 15.80 -19.59 -8.14
N HIS A 55 16.09 -20.17 -6.99
CA HIS A 55 15.11 -20.81 -6.11
C HIS A 55 15.56 -20.63 -4.66
N PHE A 56 14.59 -20.43 -3.77
CA PHE A 56 14.81 -20.17 -2.35
C PHE A 56 14.12 -21.25 -1.49
N PRO A 57 14.42 -21.34 -0.19
CA PRO A 57 13.68 -22.25 0.70
C PRO A 57 12.17 -21.95 0.71
N ALA A 58 11.38 -23.00 0.51
CA ALA A 58 9.92 -22.97 0.62
C ALA A 58 9.51 -22.84 2.09
N THR A 59 8.69 -21.83 2.41
CA THR A 59 8.21 -21.54 3.77
C THR A 59 6.72 -21.76 3.94
N GLY A 60 5.99 -22.03 2.85
CA GLY A 60 4.52 -22.13 2.85
C GLY A 60 3.79 -20.79 2.75
N TYR A 61 4.52 -19.67 2.76
CA TYR A 61 3.99 -18.30 2.67
C TYR A 61 4.85 -17.42 1.78
N PHE A 62 4.25 -16.35 1.23
CA PHE A 62 5.03 -15.33 0.55
C PHE A 62 6.00 -14.65 1.52
N ARG A 63 7.20 -14.33 1.04
CA ARG A 63 8.20 -13.59 1.82
C ARG A 63 9.13 -12.77 0.95
N THR A 64 9.98 -11.94 1.55
CA THR A 64 11.07 -11.26 0.84
C THR A 64 12.36 -12.07 0.89
N ALA A 65 13.21 -11.89 -0.12
CA ALA A 65 14.59 -12.39 -0.13
C ALA A 65 15.48 -11.53 -1.02
N GLN A 66 16.78 -11.49 -0.70
CA GLN A 66 17.76 -10.87 -1.57
C GLN A 66 18.64 -11.95 -2.23
N ALA A 67 18.84 -11.83 -3.55
CA ALA A 67 19.78 -12.65 -4.30
C ALA A 67 20.38 -11.83 -5.44
N ASP A 68 21.69 -11.99 -5.67
CA ASP A 68 22.43 -11.32 -6.75
C ASP A 68 22.22 -9.79 -6.80
N GLY A 69 22.16 -9.16 -5.62
CA GLY A 69 21.96 -7.71 -5.46
C GLY A 69 20.55 -7.21 -5.75
N ARG A 70 19.57 -8.10 -5.89
CA ARG A 70 18.15 -7.76 -6.14
C ARG A 70 17.25 -8.30 -5.03
N TRP A 71 16.24 -7.53 -4.69
CA TRP A 71 15.14 -7.97 -3.85
C TRP A 71 14.10 -8.71 -4.70
N TRP A 72 13.55 -9.76 -4.11
CA TRP A 72 12.51 -10.59 -4.67
C TRP A 72 11.40 -10.76 -3.64
N LEU A 73 10.16 -10.82 -4.09
CA LEU A 73 9.18 -11.65 -3.39
C LEU A 73 9.51 -13.11 -3.70
N VAL A 74 9.16 -14.00 -2.78
CA VAL A 74 9.34 -15.43 -2.92
C VAL A 74 8.00 -16.07 -2.65
N THR A 75 7.56 -16.97 -3.54
CA THR A 75 6.32 -17.73 -3.39
C THR A 75 6.39 -18.70 -2.19
N PRO A 76 5.25 -19.23 -1.73
CA PRO A 76 5.20 -20.30 -0.73
C PRO A 76 6.12 -21.51 -1.03
N THR A 77 6.28 -21.82 -2.31
CA THR A 77 7.05 -22.96 -2.84
C THR A 77 8.50 -22.62 -3.15
N GLY A 78 8.94 -21.36 -2.98
CA GLY A 78 10.35 -20.97 -3.06
C GLY A 78 10.78 -20.34 -4.40
N GLU A 79 9.87 -20.11 -5.35
CA GLU A 79 10.20 -19.43 -6.59
C GLU A 79 10.34 -17.91 -6.40
N PRO A 80 11.28 -17.24 -7.10
CA PRO A 80 11.28 -15.79 -7.21
C PRO A 80 9.97 -15.29 -7.84
N PHE A 81 9.44 -14.22 -7.29
CA PHE A 81 8.17 -13.63 -7.67
C PHE A 81 8.30 -12.12 -7.84
N TYR A 82 7.69 -11.60 -8.89
CA TYR A 82 7.49 -10.18 -9.13
C TYR A 82 5.99 -9.95 -9.21
N ALA A 83 5.41 -9.20 -8.28
CA ALA A 83 3.97 -8.93 -8.29
C ALA A 83 3.64 -7.96 -9.42
N ASP A 84 2.85 -8.43 -10.38
CA ASP A 84 2.28 -7.62 -11.46
C ASP A 84 0.77 -7.89 -11.50
N GLY A 85 -0.01 -6.90 -11.10
CA GLY A 85 -1.43 -7.08 -10.82
C GLY A 85 -2.25 -5.83 -11.04
N VAL A 86 -3.56 -6.01 -11.01
CA VAL A 86 -4.56 -4.95 -11.20
C VAL A 86 -5.33 -4.78 -9.89
N ASP A 87 -5.49 -3.54 -9.44
CA ASP A 87 -6.35 -3.20 -8.30
C ASP A 87 -7.84 -3.23 -8.70
N HIS A 88 -8.74 -3.35 -7.72
CA HIS A 88 -10.20 -3.31 -7.94
C HIS A 88 -10.75 -4.36 -8.91
N VAL A 89 -10.20 -5.59 -8.92
CA VAL A 89 -10.78 -6.68 -9.71
C VAL A 89 -12.03 -7.21 -9.00
N SER A 90 -13.21 -6.75 -9.41
CA SER A 90 -14.50 -7.13 -8.83
C SER A 90 -15.62 -7.18 -9.86
N ALA A 91 -16.63 -8.02 -9.61
CA ALA A 91 -17.89 -8.05 -10.35
C ALA A 91 -18.82 -6.89 -9.98
N SER A 92 -18.53 -6.21 -8.88
CA SER A 92 -19.20 -4.97 -8.47
C SER A 92 -18.49 -3.76 -9.05
N GLY A 93 -19.22 -2.66 -9.19
CA GLY A 93 -18.68 -1.39 -9.66
C GLY A 93 -19.39 -0.21 -9.01
N ASP A 94 -18.99 0.99 -9.40
CA ASP A 94 -19.58 2.21 -8.87
C ASP A 94 -21.07 2.33 -9.20
N VAL A 95 -21.82 2.85 -8.22
CA VAL A 95 -23.21 3.23 -8.38
C VAL A 95 -23.25 4.71 -8.76
N ASP A 96 -23.90 5.01 -9.88
CA ASP A 96 -24.21 6.37 -10.29
C ASP A 96 -25.05 7.04 -9.20
N LYS A 97 -24.55 8.14 -8.65
CA LYS A 97 -25.18 8.88 -7.54
C LYS A 97 -26.47 9.58 -7.92
N VAL A 98 -26.71 9.85 -9.21
CA VAL A 98 -27.92 10.51 -9.72
C VAL A 98 -28.99 9.47 -10.00
N THR A 99 -28.63 8.40 -10.71
CA THR A 99 -29.60 7.40 -11.18
C THR A 99 -29.77 6.22 -10.22
N GLY A 100 -28.86 6.04 -9.27
CA GLY A 100 -28.82 4.87 -8.37
C GLY A 100 -28.47 3.57 -9.08
N THR A 101 -28.00 3.64 -10.33
CA THR A 101 -27.74 2.46 -11.17
C THR A 101 -26.26 2.09 -11.15
N CYS A 102 -25.94 0.80 -11.19
CA CYS A 102 -24.58 0.29 -11.48
C CYS A 102 -24.57 -0.34 -12.89
N PRO A 103 -24.20 0.40 -13.95
CA PRO A 103 -24.19 -0.13 -15.31
C PRO A 103 -23.24 -1.31 -15.51
N TYR A 104 -22.09 -1.28 -14.82
CA TYR A 104 -21.14 -2.39 -14.83
C TYR A 104 -21.77 -3.67 -14.24
N CYS A 105 -22.42 -3.55 -13.08
CA CYS A 105 -23.11 -4.67 -12.43
C CYS A 105 -24.21 -5.27 -13.32
N GLN A 106 -24.96 -4.43 -14.03
CA GLN A 106 -25.97 -4.87 -15.00
C GLN A 106 -25.33 -5.63 -16.17
N THR A 107 -24.20 -5.14 -16.67
CA THR A 107 -23.43 -5.81 -17.73
C THR A 107 -22.95 -7.18 -17.26
N ILE A 108 -22.38 -7.27 -16.05
CA ILE A 108 -21.93 -8.54 -15.49
C ILE A 108 -23.09 -9.53 -15.32
N ALA A 109 -24.24 -9.07 -14.82
CA ALA A 109 -25.42 -9.91 -14.65
C ALA A 109 -26.03 -10.39 -15.98
N ASN A 110 -25.88 -9.62 -17.06
CA ASN A 110 -26.37 -9.98 -18.39
C ASN A 110 -25.42 -10.94 -19.13
N ASP A 111 -24.11 -10.72 -19.01
CA ASP A 111 -23.10 -11.42 -19.80
C ASP A 111 -22.62 -12.72 -19.15
N TYR A 112 -22.76 -12.85 -17.82
CA TYR A 112 -22.27 -14.00 -17.07
C TYR A 112 -23.39 -14.66 -16.25
N PRO A 113 -23.43 -16.00 -16.20
CA PRO A 113 -24.45 -16.72 -15.43
C PRO A 113 -24.28 -16.60 -13.91
N SER A 114 -23.11 -16.16 -13.45
CA SER A 114 -22.81 -15.88 -12.04
C SER A 114 -21.54 -15.04 -11.90
N THR A 115 -21.33 -14.44 -10.73
CA THR A 115 -20.07 -13.74 -10.38
C THR A 115 -18.87 -14.69 -10.40
N ALA A 116 -19.05 -15.97 -10.04
CA ALA A 116 -17.99 -16.97 -10.14
C ALA A 116 -17.59 -17.28 -11.60
N ALA A 117 -18.56 -17.32 -12.52
CA ALA A 117 -18.30 -17.49 -13.94
C ALA A 117 -17.58 -16.27 -14.53
N TRP A 118 -17.99 -15.07 -14.13
CA TRP A 118 -17.25 -13.84 -14.41
C TRP A 118 -15.81 -13.92 -13.88
N GLY A 119 -15.62 -14.32 -12.62
CA GLY A 119 -14.30 -14.40 -11.99
C GLY A 119 -13.36 -15.34 -12.74
N THR A 120 -13.86 -16.52 -13.13
CA THR A 120 -13.09 -17.46 -13.95
C THR A 120 -12.64 -16.83 -15.28
N ALA A 121 -13.54 -16.14 -15.98
CA ALA A 121 -13.23 -15.46 -17.23
C ALA A 121 -12.28 -14.27 -17.06
N ALA A 122 -12.47 -13.47 -16.00
CA ALA A 122 -11.63 -12.33 -15.67
C ALA A 122 -10.19 -12.76 -15.35
N LEU A 123 -10.02 -13.79 -14.51
CA LEU A 123 -8.69 -14.29 -14.16
C LEU A 123 -8.01 -14.98 -15.35
N ALA A 124 -8.76 -15.65 -16.23
CA ALA A 124 -8.18 -16.19 -17.48
C ALA A 124 -7.61 -15.07 -18.37
N ARG A 125 -8.31 -13.93 -18.43
CA ARG A 125 -7.87 -12.74 -19.16
C ARG A 125 -6.65 -12.06 -18.52
N LEU A 126 -6.65 -11.89 -17.20
CA LEU A 126 -5.50 -11.32 -16.50
C LEU A 126 -4.23 -12.16 -16.74
N ARG A 127 -4.33 -13.48 -16.63
CA ARG A 127 -3.20 -14.38 -16.91
C ARG A 127 -2.75 -14.33 -18.36
N SER A 128 -3.66 -14.21 -19.32
CA SER A 128 -3.27 -14.10 -20.74
C SER A 128 -2.58 -12.78 -21.06
N TRP A 129 -2.76 -11.75 -20.24
CA TRP A 129 -2.04 -10.47 -20.31
C TRP A 129 -0.71 -10.47 -19.54
N GLY A 130 -0.42 -11.52 -18.77
CA GLY A 130 0.82 -11.66 -18.00
C GLY A 130 0.71 -11.27 -16.53
N PHE A 131 -0.44 -10.76 -16.08
CA PHE A 131 -0.66 -10.47 -14.66
C PHE A 131 -0.69 -11.76 -13.83
N ASN A 132 -0.09 -11.70 -12.66
CA ASN A 132 0.13 -12.86 -11.80
C ASN A 132 -0.42 -12.70 -10.38
N ASN A 133 -0.93 -11.52 -10.02
CA ASN A 133 -1.64 -11.31 -8.76
C ASN A 133 -2.85 -10.38 -8.92
N LEU A 134 -3.72 -10.44 -7.92
CA LEU A 134 -4.78 -9.47 -7.66
C LEU A 134 -4.22 -8.37 -6.76
N GLY A 135 -4.44 -7.12 -7.16
CA GLY A 135 -4.04 -5.95 -6.41
C GLY A 135 -5.02 -5.60 -5.29
N ALA A 136 -4.81 -4.44 -4.66
CA ALA A 136 -5.63 -3.94 -3.58
C ALA A 136 -7.11 -3.81 -4.00
N PHE A 137 -8.02 -3.88 -3.03
CA PHE A 137 -9.47 -3.72 -3.22
C PHE A 137 -10.15 -4.71 -4.18
N SER A 138 -9.51 -5.83 -4.50
CA SER A 138 -10.11 -6.91 -5.32
C SER A 138 -11.10 -7.78 -4.53
N ASP A 139 -12.04 -8.43 -5.22
CA ASP A 139 -12.95 -9.41 -4.62
C ASP A 139 -12.23 -10.75 -4.36
N ASN A 140 -11.44 -10.77 -3.29
CA ASN A 140 -10.61 -11.92 -2.94
C ASN A 140 -11.43 -13.12 -2.44
N ASN A 141 -12.67 -12.91 -1.97
CA ASN A 141 -13.56 -14.01 -1.58
C ASN A 141 -13.94 -14.86 -2.78
N THR A 142 -14.18 -14.23 -3.94
CA THR A 142 -14.48 -14.94 -5.19
C THR A 142 -13.20 -15.42 -5.89
N LEU A 143 -12.13 -14.64 -5.83
CA LEU A 143 -10.98 -14.79 -6.74
C LEU A 143 -9.71 -15.37 -6.08
N GLY A 144 -9.55 -15.21 -4.77
CA GLY A 144 -8.27 -15.43 -4.06
C GLY A 144 -7.81 -16.90 -3.99
N THR A 145 -8.68 -17.87 -4.24
CA THR A 145 -8.28 -19.29 -4.36
C THR A 145 -7.57 -19.60 -5.67
N GLN A 146 -7.69 -18.73 -6.68
CA GLN A 146 -7.22 -18.99 -8.04
C GLN A 146 -5.94 -18.20 -8.39
N MET A 147 -5.67 -17.09 -7.70
CA MET A 147 -4.55 -16.20 -8.01
C MET A 147 -4.04 -15.56 -6.72
N PRO A 148 -2.71 -15.39 -6.55
CA PRO A 148 -2.16 -14.64 -5.43
C PRO A 148 -2.80 -13.26 -5.29
N PHE A 149 -2.95 -12.77 -4.07
CA PHE A 149 -3.67 -11.52 -3.82
C PHE A 149 -3.12 -10.74 -2.64
N THR A 150 -3.45 -9.45 -2.58
CA THR A 150 -3.17 -8.58 -1.44
C THR A 150 -4.47 -8.18 -0.73
N ILE A 151 -4.39 -7.92 0.57
CA ILE A 151 -5.52 -7.39 1.35
C ILE A 151 -5.26 -5.92 1.70
N GLN A 152 -6.30 -5.11 1.57
CA GLN A 152 -6.30 -3.72 2.00
C GLN A 152 -6.99 -3.62 3.36
N LEU A 153 -6.27 -3.14 4.37
CA LEU A 153 -6.80 -2.75 5.67
C LEU A 153 -7.06 -1.23 5.72
N SER A 154 -7.76 -0.77 6.74
CA SER A 154 -8.14 0.65 6.92
C SER A 154 -7.91 1.11 8.37
N MET A 155 -6.70 0.89 8.87
CA MET A 155 -6.41 0.91 10.30
C MET A 155 -6.32 2.33 10.88
N GLY A 156 -5.91 3.32 10.10
CA GLY A 156 -5.62 4.69 10.54
C GLY A 156 -6.47 5.77 9.90
N ARG A 157 -7.04 5.54 8.71
CA ARG A 157 -7.79 6.56 7.95
C ARG A 157 -8.96 7.20 8.72
N ASN A 158 -9.61 6.46 9.61
CA ASN A 158 -10.75 6.95 10.42
C ASN A 158 -10.34 7.52 11.79
N SER A 159 -9.04 7.56 12.09
CA SER A 159 -8.51 8.05 13.37
C SER A 159 -7.80 9.39 13.17
N PRO A 160 -8.36 10.51 13.68
CA PRO A 160 -7.75 11.83 13.48
C PRO A 160 -6.51 12.08 14.37
N ASP A 161 -6.28 11.25 15.38
CA ASP A 161 -5.14 11.33 16.30
C ASP A 161 -4.54 9.94 16.54
N TRP A 162 -3.38 9.66 15.94
CA TRP A 162 -2.68 8.37 16.09
C TRP A 162 -1.88 8.23 17.39
N PHE A 163 -1.75 9.29 18.17
CA PHE A 163 -1.23 9.19 19.54
C PHE A 163 -2.34 8.79 20.53
N SER A 164 -3.61 8.88 20.13
CA SER A 164 -4.74 8.50 20.97
C SER A 164 -4.85 6.96 21.20
N PRO A 165 -5.45 6.53 22.32
CA PRO A 165 -5.85 5.13 22.51
C PRO A 165 -6.94 4.66 21.54
N ASP A 166 -7.74 5.58 21.00
CA ASP A 166 -8.81 5.27 20.06
C ASP A 166 -8.25 4.73 18.75
N PHE A 167 -7.11 5.26 18.28
CA PHE A 167 -6.40 4.71 17.11
C PHE A 167 -5.97 3.26 17.33
N VAL A 168 -5.42 2.93 18.51
CA VAL A 168 -5.04 1.55 18.84
C VAL A 168 -6.25 0.64 18.83
N THR A 169 -7.38 1.12 19.35
CA THR A 169 -8.65 0.39 19.36
C THR A 169 -9.16 0.15 17.94
N ALA A 170 -9.17 1.19 17.09
CA ALA A 170 -9.61 1.11 15.71
C ALA A 170 -8.74 0.16 14.87
N ALA A 171 -7.41 0.28 14.99
CA ALA A 171 -6.47 -0.61 14.30
C ALA A 171 -6.67 -2.08 14.70
N ASN A 172 -6.85 -2.36 15.99
CA ASN A 172 -7.12 -3.71 16.48
C ASN A 172 -8.49 -4.25 16.02
N GLN A 173 -9.50 -3.38 15.93
CA GLN A 173 -10.84 -3.76 15.46
C GLN A 173 -10.82 -4.14 13.97
N ASP A 174 -10.13 -3.35 13.14
CA ASP A 174 -9.96 -3.62 11.71
C ASP A 174 -9.18 -4.93 11.48
N ALA A 175 -8.07 -5.14 12.20
CA ALA A 175 -7.34 -6.39 12.17
C ALA A 175 -8.21 -7.59 12.59
N ALA A 176 -8.99 -7.45 13.66
CA ALA A 176 -9.86 -8.50 14.17
C ALA A 176 -10.99 -8.87 13.20
N SER A 177 -11.52 -7.92 12.44
CA SER A 177 -12.61 -8.18 11.48
C SER A 177 -12.10 -8.77 10.17
N GLU A 178 -10.94 -8.32 9.70
CA GLU A 178 -10.48 -8.66 8.34
C GLU A 178 -9.52 -9.86 8.30
N ILE A 179 -8.58 -9.97 9.22
CA ILE A 179 -7.43 -10.89 9.12
C ILE A 179 -7.76 -12.37 9.33
N PRO A 180 -8.60 -12.78 10.31
CA PRO A 180 -8.74 -14.20 10.70
C PRO A 180 -9.09 -15.16 9.56
N GLN A 181 -9.75 -14.69 8.51
CA GLN A 181 -10.13 -15.51 7.34
C GLN A 181 -8.96 -15.84 6.39
N TYR A 182 -7.78 -15.23 6.58
CA TYR A 182 -6.64 -15.33 5.66
C TYR A 182 -5.36 -15.93 6.25
N VAL A 183 -5.28 -16.14 7.57
CA VAL A 183 -4.02 -16.47 8.30
C VAL A 183 -3.28 -17.70 7.76
N ASP A 184 -4.01 -18.69 7.24
CA ASP A 184 -3.44 -19.92 6.68
C ASP A 184 -3.48 -19.97 5.14
N ASN A 185 -3.76 -18.85 4.47
CA ASN A 185 -3.96 -18.82 3.04
C ASN A 185 -2.64 -18.59 2.27
N PRO A 186 -2.04 -19.61 1.63
CA PRO A 186 -0.74 -19.45 0.96
C PRO A 186 -0.81 -18.53 -0.28
N ASN A 187 -1.99 -18.19 -0.79
CA ASN A 187 -2.13 -17.24 -1.90
C ASN A 187 -2.09 -15.78 -1.44
N LEU A 188 -2.24 -15.49 -0.15
CA LEU A 188 -2.11 -14.13 0.34
C LEU A 188 -0.64 -13.70 0.28
N ILE A 189 -0.37 -12.60 -0.43
CA ILE A 189 0.96 -11.98 -0.49
C ILE A 189 1.21 -11.20 0.81
N GLY A 190 0.23 -10.41 1.26
CA GLY A 190 0.35 -9.58 2.44
C GLY A 190 -0.74 -8.51 2.56
N TYR A 191 -0.59 -7.67 3.59
CA TYR A 191 -1.52 -6.63 3.99
C TYR A 191 -0.98 -5.23 3.73
N PHE A 192 -1.72 -4.39 3.03
CA PHE A 192 -1.57 -2.94 3.11
C PHE A 192 -2.30 -2.44 4.35
N THR A 193 -1.67 -1.61 5.18
CA THR A 193 -2.25 -1.15 6.46
C THR A 193 -3.25 0.00 6.29
N ASP A 194 -3.04 0.84 5.28
CA ASP A 194 -3.96 1.85 4.74
C ASP A 194 -3.51 2.19 3.30
N ALA A 195 -4.05 3.25 2.72
CA ALA A 195 -3.59 3.85 1.49
C ALA A 195 -3.50 5.37 1.65
N GLU A 196 -2.59 6.06 0.94
CA GLU A 196 -2.59 7.52 0.70
C GLU A 196 -3.00 8.34 1.95
N LEU A 197 -2.36 8.08 3.09
CA LEU A 197 -2.59 8.84 4.31
C LEU A 197 -1.88 10.21 4.24
N PRO A 198 -2.39 11.25 4.92
CA PRO A 198 -1.86 12.61 4.80
C PRO A 198 -0.59 12.80 5.64
N TRP A 199 0.54 12.31 5.12
CA TRP A 199 1.88 12.50 5.70
C TRP A 199 2.50 13.85 5.31
N GLY A 200 2.03 14.41 4.20
CA GLY A 200 2.78 15.33 3.36
C GLY A 200 2.87 16.80 3.81
N PRO A 201 3.70 17.59 3.10
CA PRO A 201 3.86 19.02 3.32
C PRO A 201 2.65 19.83 2.78
N PRO A 202 2.59 21.15 3.04
CA PRO A 202 1.54 22.04 2.54
C PRO A 202 1.28 21.87 1.04
N GLY A 203 0.06 21.47 0.68
CA GLY A 203 -0.42 21.27 -0.70
C GLY A 203 -0.74 19.80 -1.05
N ALA A 204 -0.31 18.87 -0.19
CA ALA A 204 -0.55 17.42 -0.23
C ALA A 204 -1.90 17.00 0.42
N GLY A 205 -2.88 17.91 0.49
CA GLY A 205 -4.12 17.66 1.21
C GLY A 205 -5.13 18.79 1.04
N PRO A 206 -6.41 18.60 1.44
CA PRO A 206 -7.50 19.53 1.14
C PRO A 206 -7.25 20.97 1.60
N ASP A 207 -6.44 21.16 2.64
CA ASP A 207 -6.22 22.45 3.31
C ASP A 207 -4.77 22.96 3.22
N GLY A 208 -3.87 22.18 2.60
CA GLY A 208 -2.48 22.59 2.40
C GLY A 208 -1.67 22.83 3.68
N GLU A 209 -1.90 22.05 4.74
CA GLU A 209 -1.17 22.14 6.01
C GLU A 209 -0.15 20.99 6.16
N THR A 210 0.91 21.16 6.97
CA THR A 210 1.80 20.04 7.36
C THR A 210 1.08 19.10 8.33
N ALA A 211 1.52 17.84 8.44
CA ALA A 211 1.09 16.94 9.51
C ALA A 211 1.24 17.56 10.92
N LEU A 212 2.36 18.27 11.17
CA LEU A 212 2.57 18.98 12.44
C LEU A 212 1.48 20.03 12.70
N GLN A 213 1.14 20.85 11.71
CA GLN A 213 0.11 21.88 11.84
C GLN A 213 -1.27 21.26 12.08
N ALA A 214 -1.61 20.19 11.36
CA ALA A 214 -2.86 19.47 11.57
C ALA A 214 -2.99 18.95 13.01
N TYR A 215 -1.90 18.39 13.57
CA TYR A 215 -1.90 17.90 14.95
C TYR A 215 -1.86 19.01 16.00
N LEU A 216 -1.20 20.15 15.73
CA LEU A 216 -1.29 21.34 16.60
C LEU A 216 -2.71 21.92 16.66
N ASN A 217 -3.51 21.72 15.59
CA ASN A 217 -4.89 22.17 15.46
C ASN A 217 -5.91 21.21 16.12
N LEU A 218 -5.50 20.03 16.59
CA LEU A 218 -6.37 19.12 17.35
C LEU A 218 -6.87 19.75 18.66
N PRO A 219 -7.97 19.24 19.26
CA PRO A 219 -8.48 19.74 20.53
C PRO A 219 -7.39 19.84 21.59
N ALA A 220 -7.37 20.98 22.31
CA ALA A 220 -6.36 21.25 23.33
C ALA A 220 -6.32 20.14 24.39
N GLY A 221 -5.11 19.61 24.65
CA GLY A 221 -4.91 18.51 25.60
C GLY A 221 -5.17 17.12 25.04
N SER A 222 -5.53 16.97 23.76
CA SER A 222 -5.50 15.66 23.11
C SER A 222 -4.06 15.10 23.08
N PRO A 223 -3.90 13.76 23.08
CA PRO A 223 -2.59 13.13 23.01
C PRO A 223 -1.74 13.63 21.83
N GLY A 224 -2.33 13.69 20.64
CA GLY A 224 -1.64 14.13 19.44
C GLY A 224 -1.25 15.59 19.48
N GLN A 225 -2.11 16.47 20.00
CA GLN A 225 -1.78 17.88 20.16
C GLN A 225 -0.65 18.09 21.19
N THR A 226 -0.67 17.34 22.28
CA THR A 226 0.37 17.37 23.32
C THR A 226 1.71 16.89 22.76
N GLU A 227 1.70 15.86 21.91
CA GLU A 227 2.92 15.39 21.25
C GLU A 227 3.45 16.43 20.26
N ALA A 228 2.59 16.95 19.39
CA ALA A 228 2.94 17.94 18.38
C ALA A 228 3.57 19.22 18.96
N GLN A 229 3.16 19.65 20.16
CA GLN A 229 3.77 20.80 20.85
C GLN A 229 5.27 20.65 21.11
N LYS A 230 5.81 19.43 21.20
CA LYS A 230 7.24 19.18 21.39
C LYS A 230 8.07 19.50 20.15
N TYR A 231 7.42 19.62 18.99
CA TYR A 231 8.04 19.73 17.67
C TYR A 231 7.93 21.14 17.07
N GLN A 232 7.75 22.18 17.88
CA GLN A 232 7.71 23.56 17.38
C GLN A 232 8.96 23.88 16.54
N GLY A 233 8.76 24.22 15.27
CA GLY A 233 9.84 24.50 14.32
C GLY A 233 10.54 23.25 13.74
N ASN A 234 10.05 22.04 14.03
CA ASN A 234 10.60 20.78 13.53
C ASN A 234 9.50 19.86 12.94
N PRO A 235 8.89 20.23 11.79
CA PRO A 235 7.82 19.43 11.16
C PRO A 235 8.29 18.05 10.72
N ASN A 236 9.53 17.91 10.25
CA ASN A 236 10.09 16.63 9.81
C ASN A 236 10.26 15.65 10.98
N GLY A 237 10.79 16.12 12.11
CA GLY A 237 10.89 15.30 13.31
C GLY A 237 9.53 14.79 13.79
N PHE A 238 8.48 15.61 13.63
CA PHE A 238 7.13 15.17 13.94
C PHE A 238 6.62 14.10 12.97
N VAL A 239 6.89 14.21 11.67
CA VAL A 239 6.53 13.18 10.68
C VAL A 239 7.20 11.85 11.00
N TYR A 240 8.49 11.85 11.40
CA TYR A 240 9.18 10.64 11.82
C TYR A 240 8.47 9.96 13.00
N ASP A 241 8.23 10.69 14.08
CA ASP A 241 7.60 10.13 15.30
C ASP A 241 6.15 9.72 15.08
N LEU A 242 5.41 10.49 14.27
CA LEU A 242 4.05 10.14 13.85
C LEU A 242 4.04 8.83 13.06
N ALA A 243 4.98 8.66 12.12
CA ALA A 243 5.12 7.43 11.34
C ALA A 243 5.56 6.24 12.19
N VAL A 244 6.51 6.42 13.11
CA VAL A 244 6.90 5.40 14.11
C VAL A 244 5.67 4.97 14.90
N ARG A 245 4.87 5.93 15.39
CA ARG A 245 3.65 5.63 16.14
C ARG A 245 2.66 4.85 15.29
N TYR A 246 2.36 5.30 14.08
CA TYR A 246 1.44 4.62 13.17
C TYR A 246 1.87 3.19 12.87
N PHE A 247 3.09 3.01 12.33
CA PHE A 247 3.56 1.70 11.90
C PHE A 247 3.73 0.73 13.07
N SER A 248 4.14 1.21 14.25
CA SER A 248 4.22 0.36 15.44
C SER A 248 2.87 -0.22 15.85
N VAL A 249 1.79 0.58 15.78
CA VAL A 249 0.45 0.16 16.17
C VAL A 249 -0.15 -0.77 15.13
N THR A 250 -0.09 -0.41 13.85
CA THR A 250 -0.69 -1.22 12.77
C THR A 250 0.01 -2.56 12.60
N THR A 251 1.35 -2.58 12.66
CA THR A 251 2.13 -3.81 12.62
C THR A 251 1.82 -4.73 13.80
N ALA A 252 1.75 -4.17 15.02
CA ALA A 252 1.40 -4.95 16.20
C ALA A 252 -0.02 -5.53 16.11
N ALA A 253 -0.97 -4.76 15.58
CA ALA A 253 -2.35 -5.21 15.37
C ALA A 253 -2.44 -6.35 14.33
N VAL A 254 -1.70 -6.27 13.22
CA VAL A 254 -1.61 -7.37 12.23
C VAL A 254 -0.99 -8.61 12.86
N HIS A 255 0.19 -8.47 13.49
CA HIS A 255 0.91 -9.59 14.10
C HIS A 255 0.19 -10.24 15.29
N ALA A 256 -0.82 -9.60 15.86
CA ALA A 256 -1.68 -10.23 16.88
C ALA A 256 -2.52 -11.39 16.30
N TYR A 257 -2.75 -11.41 14.98
CA TYR A 257 -3.55 -12.40 14.28
C TYR A 257 -2.75 -13.19 13.24
N ASP A 258 -1.78 -12.56 12.59
CA ASP A 258 -1.02 -13.16 11.50
C ASP A 258 0.45 -12.75 11.55
N THR A 259 1.33 -13.73 11.76
CA THR A 259 2.79 -13.54 11.77
C THR A 259 3.47 -14.15 10.55
N ASN A 260 2.71 -14.68 9.59
CA ASN A 260 3.23 -15.40 8.44
C ASN A 260 3.27 -14.53 7.18
N HIS A 261 2.26 -13.68 6.99
CA HIS A 261 2.11 -12.85 5.80
C HIS A 261 2.80 -11.49 5.91
N LEU A 262 3.18 -10.94 4.76
CA LEU A 262 3.94 -9.69 4.68
C LEU A 262 3.12 -8.47 5.09
N ILE A 263 3.78 -7.51 5.72
CA ILE A 263 3.27 -6.14 5.88
C ILE A 263 3.80 -5.31 4.70
N LEU A 264 2.88 -4.89 3.83
CA LEU A 264 3.16 -4.23 2.56
C LEU A 264 3.20 -2.71 2.64
N GLY A 265 3.12 -2.15 3.84
CA GLY A 265 3.13 -0.70 4.07
C GLY A 265 1.79 -0.05 3.78
N VAL A 266 1.84 1.21 3.30
CA VAL A 266 0.71 2.15 3.40
C VAL A 266 0.29 2.78 2.07
N LYS A 267 0.72 2.24 0.93
CA LYS A 267 0.48 2.78 -0.43
C LYS A 267 0.65 4.30 -0.43
N ALA A 268 1.84 4.76 -0.02
CA ALA A 268 2.10 6.17 0.15
C ALA A 268 2.12 6.88 -1.20
N GLU A 269 1.50 8.05 -1.31
CA GLU A 269 1.51 8.83 -2.55
C GLU A 269 2.92 9.37 -2.80
N GLY A 270 3.53 9.00 -3.93
CA GLY A 270 4.94 9.26 -4.24
C GLY A 270 5.35 10.72 -4.16
N GLN A 271 4.41 11.62 -4.45
CA GLN A 271 4.54 13.07 -4.41
C GLN A 271 4.57 13.62 -2.97
N GLU A 272 4.10 12.84 -2.01
CA GLU A 272 3.91 13.23 -0.60
C GLU A 272 4.88 12.53 0.36
N ILE A 273 5.69 11.59 -0.14
CA ILE A 273 6.64 10.83 0.67
C ILE A 273 7.79 11.73 1.13
N GLN A 274 7.88 11.93 2.45
CA GLN A 274 9.03 12.53 3.10
C GLN A 274 10.04 11.44 3.51
N PRO A 275 11.37 11.71 3.50
CA PRO A 275 12.39 10.73 3.92
C PRO A 275 12.11 10.10 5.29
N GLU A 276 11.58 10.88 6.22
CA GLU A 276 11.24 10.49 7.58
C GLU A 276 10.18 9.39 7.63
N LEU A 277 9.25 9.38 6.67
CA LEU A 277 8.25 8.31 6.54
C LEU A 277 8.91 6.97 6.17
N LEU A 278 9.77 6.98 5.15
CA LEU A 278 10.52 5.78 4.75
C LEU A 278 11.44 5.30 5.89
N GLU A 279 12.11 6.25 6.56
CA GLU A 279 13.04 5.93 7.62
C GLU A 279 12.34 5.30 8.83
N ALA A 280 11.15 5.80 9.19
CA ALA A 280 10.34 5.21 10.24
C ALA A 280 9.83 3.82 9.83
N ALA A 281 9.33 3.66 8.60
CA ALA A 281 8.70 2.43 8.13
C ALA A 281 9.65 1.21 8.13
N LYS A 282 10.96 1.43 7.89
CA LYS A 282 11.97 0.36 7.76
C LYS A 282 12.01 -0.63 8.93
N GLY A 283 11.57 -0.21 10.12
CA GLY A 283 11.56 -1.03 11.34
C GLY A 283 10.30 -1.86 11.55
N TYR A 284 9.31 -1.73 10.67
CA TYR A 284 7.96 -2.23 10.88
C TYR A 284 7.37 -2.99 9.69
N VAL A 285 7.70 -2.60 8.46
CA VAL A 285 7.14 -3.20 7.24
C VAL A 285 8.16 -4.10 6.55
N ASP A 286 7.69 -5.16 5.90
CA ASP A 286 8.55 -6.02 5.06
C ASP A 286 8.79 -5.40 3.69
N VAL A 287 7.82 -4.64 3.22
CA VAL A 287 7.80 -4.00 1.92
C VAL A 287 7.19 -2.61 2.08
N PHE A 288 7.83 -1.59 1.50
CA PHE A 288 7.26 -0.25 1.45
C PHE A 288 6.57 -0.04 0.11
N SER A 289 5.30 0.34 0.14
CA SER A 289 4.49 0.57 -1.06
C SER A 289 4.30 2.05 -1.37
N VAL A 290 4.38 2.36 -2.66
CA VAL A 290 4.25 3.70 -3.21
C VAL A 290 3.24 3.66 -4.35
N GLU A 291 2.30 4.60 -4.34
CA GLU A 291 1.47 4.96 -5.49
C GLU A 291 2.16 6.10 -6.24
N ASP A 292 2.54 5.88 -7.49
CA ASP A 292 3.13 6.94 -8.32
C ASP A 292 2.34 7.12 -9.61
N TYR A 293 1.56 8.20 -9.65
CA TYR A 293 0.75 8.57 -10.80
C TYR A 293 1.46 9.53 -11.77
N THR A 294 2.77 9.75 -11.60
CA THR A 294 3.54 10.61 -12.51
C THR A 294 3.86 9.84 -13.79
N LEU A 295 3.33 10.31 -14.92
CA LEU A 295 3.81 9.83 -16.21
C LEU A 295 5.30 10.18 -16.38
N TYR A 296 6.05 9.32 -17.08
CA TYR A 296 7.40 9.69 -17.51
C TYR A 296 7.39 11.08 -18.16
N PRO A 297 8.34 11.96 -17.83
CA PRO A 297 8.41 13.28 -18.46
C PRO A 297 8.39 13.15 -19.99
N GLY A 298 7.43 13.81 -20.65
CA GLY A 298 7.26 13.75 -22.10
C GLY A 298 6.29 12.67 -22.60
N PHE A 299 5.83 11.74 -21.76
CA PHE A 299 5.02 10.60 -22.21
C PHE A 299 3.61 10.99 -22.67
N ALA A 300 2.97 11.96 -22.01
CA ALA A 300 1.69 12.51 -22.47
C ALA A 300 1.81 13.09 -23.90
N GLN A 301 2.91 13.80 -24.18
CA GLN A 301 3.18 14.38 -25.49
C GLN A 301 3.44 13.29 -26.54
N ILE A 302 4.08 12.17 -26.15
CA ILE A 302 4.27 11.01 -27.02
C ILE A 302 2.93 10.34 -27.33
N ILE A 303 2.05 10.17 -26.33
CA ILE A 303 0.69 9.65 -26.54
C ILE A 303 -0.09 10.55 -27.51
N ASP A 304 -0.05 11.87 -27.34
CA ASP A 304 -0.73 12.82 -28.22
C ASP A 304 -0.20 12.75 -29.66
N GLN A 305 1.09 12.46 -29.84
CA GLN A 305 1.71 12.29 -31.16
C GLN A 305 1.34 10.95 -31.82
N ILE A 306 1.30 9.85 -31.05
CA ILE A 306 1.09 8.50 -31.57
C ILE A 306 -0.41 8.17 -31.72
N TRP A 307 -1.25 8.63 -30.80
CA TRP A 307 -2.68 8.33 -30.74
C TRP A 307 -3.56 9.59 -30.65
N PRO A 308 -3.50 10.52 -31.63
CA PRO A 308 -4.23 11.79 -31.58
C PRO A 308 -5.76 11.66 -31.57
N GLN A 309 -6.32 10.45 -31.73
CA GLN A 309 -7.76 10.20 -31.91
C GLN A 309 -8.43 9.46 -30.74
N TYR A 310 -7.66 8.91 -29.79
CA TYR A 310 -8.20 7.98 -28.79
C TYR A 310 -8.72 8.63 -27.50
N LEU A 311 -8.43 9.91 -27.27
CA LEU A 311 -9.15 10.71 -26.28
C LEU A 311 -10.22 11.52 -27.02
N PRO A 312 -11.51 11.13 -26.98
CA PRO A 312 -12.56 11.97 -27.53
C PRO A 312 -12.63 13.27 -26.71
N VAL A 313 -11.95 14.31 -27.20
CA VAL A 313 -12.20 15.69 -26.76
C VAL A 313 -13.51 16.11 -27.38
N GLN A 314 -14.63 15.65 -26.81
CA GLN A 314 -15.92 16.27 -27.14
C GLN A 314 -15.92 17.68 -26.56
N PRO A 315 -16.08 18.74 -27.36
CA PRO A 315 -16.02 20.13 -26.89
C PRO A 315 -17.11 20.52 -25.87
N ASN A 316 -18.07 19.63 -25.59
CA ASN A 316 -19.35 20.00 -24.98
C ASN A 316 -19.66 19.34 -23.63
N LEU A 317 -18.69 18.73 -22.91
CA LEU A 317 -18.93 18.23 -21.54
C LEU A 317 -18.83 19.33 -20.46
N ALA A 318 -19.25 20.54 -20.81
CA ALA A 318 -19.31 21.72 -19.95
C ALA A 318 -20.69 22.38 -20.06
N ASN A 319 -21.76 21.62 -19.79
CA ASN A 319 -23.08 22.13 -19.43
C ASN A 319 -23.70 21.19 -18.40
#